data_AF-A0AAU0X4Z1-F1
#
_entry.id   AF-A0AAU0X4Z1-F1
#
_cell.length_a   1.000
_cell.length_b   1.000
_cell.length_c   1.000
_cell.angle_alpha   90.00
_cell.angle_beta   90.00
_cell.angle_gamma   90.00
#
_symmetry.space_group_name_H-M   'P 1'
#
loop_
_entity.id
_entity.type
_entity.pdbx_description
1 polymer ?
#
loop_
_entity_poly.entity_id
_entity_poly.type
_entity_poly.pdbx_seq_one_letter_code
_entity_poly.pdbx_strand_id
1 'polypeptide(L)'
;MATETTDSMTLAVQAMGVMDAHAAQVRAVATQLIAEHSDSLPPLRAVRIEASTRRVHLSLQTFTAADAQQWARALGVTLETPEPDRDLYEHGYFVHTVAEFVVDGVGVMLCSAVWVSTREAVAA
;
A
#
# COMPACT_ATOMS: atom_id res chain seq x y z
N MET A 1 3.57 39.10 23.96
CA MET A 1 2.85 38.19 23.03
C MET A 1 3.86 37.56 22.09
N ALA A 2 4.61 36.54 22.54
CA ALA A 2 5.63 35.84 21.74
C ALA A 2 5.57 34.31 21.93
N THR A 3 4.60 33.81 22.68
CA THR A 3 4.50 32.39 23.08
C THR A 3 3.79 31.53 22.02
N GLU A 4 2.68 32.01 21.43
CA GLU A 4 1.91 31.19 20.47
C GLU A 4 2.65 30.92 19.15
N THR A 5 3.46 31.86 18.66
CA THR A 5 4.25 31.68 17.43
C THR A 5 5.41 30.71 17.64
N THR A 6 6.05 30.75 18.81
CA THR A 6 7.13 29.82 19.17
C THR A 6 6.61 28.40 19.33
N ASP A 7 5.46 28.21 19.96
CA ASP A 7 4.84 26.89 20.12
C ASP A 7 4.44 26.27 18.77
N SER A 8 3.87 27.07 17.86
CA SER A 8 3.48 26.61 16.52
C SER A 8 4.68 26.21 15.66
N MET A 9 5.78 26.98 15.72
CA MET A 9 7.01 26.67 14.99
C MET A 9 7.70 25.42 15.55
N THR A 10 7.74 25.25 16.87
CA THR A 10 8.26 24.03 17.50
C THR A 10 7.44 22.80 17.10
N LEU A 11 6.12 22.90 17.07
CA LEU A 11 5.25 21.81 16.61
C LEU A 11 5.48 21.46 15.13
N ALA A 12 5.67 22.47 14.27
CA ALA A 12 5.98 22.25 12.86
C ALA A 12 7.33 21.52 12.66
N VAL A 13 8.37 21.92 13.41
CA VAL A 13 9.68 21.25 13.39
C VAL A 13 9.59 19.81 13.87
N GLN A 14 8.84 19.55 14.95
CA GLN A 14 8.59 18.19 15.44
C GLN A 14 7.85 17.34 14.41
N ALA A 15 6.81 17.91 13.76
CA ALA A 15 6.05 17.23 12.72
C ALA A 15 6.94 16.83 11.53
N MET A 16 7.82 17.73 11.07
CA MET A 16 8.80 17.41 10.02
C MET A 16 9.76 16.30 10.44
N GLY A 17 10.29 16.36 11.67
CA GLY A 17 11.17 15.31 12.19
C GLY A 17 10.50 13.93 12.26
N VAL A 18 9.23 13.87 12.63
CA VAL A 18 8.43 12.63 12.61
C VAL A 18 8.24 12.13 11.17
N MET A 19 7.93 13.02 10.23
CA MET A 19 7.77 12.64 8.82
C MET A 19 9.07 12.08 8.23
N ASP A 20 10.22 12.70 8.53
CA ASP A 20 11.53 12.21 8.08
C ASP A 20 11.86 10.82 8.65
N ALA A 21 11.58 10.61 9.94
CA ALA A 21 11.74 9.31 10.58
C ALA A 21 10.84 8.24 9.94
N HIS A 22 9.57 8.57 9.70
CA HIS A 22 8.63 7.69 9.01
C HIS A 22 9.05 7.38 7.57
N ALA A 23 9.57 8.37 6.83
CA ALA A 23 10.09 8.20 5.48
C ALA A 23 11.32 7.28 5.46
N ALA A 24 12.22 7.42 6.45
CA ALA A 24 13.37 6.51 6.60
C ALA A 24 12.92 5.08 6.91
N GLN A 25 11.96 4.93 7.81
CA GLN A 25 11.41 3.63 8.23
C GLN A 25 10.75 2.88 7.07
N VAL A 26 9.82 3.53 6.34
CA VAL A 26 9.15 2.89 5.19
C VAL A 26 10.12 2.57 4.06
N ARG A 27 11.14 3.42 3.84
CA ARG A 27 12.21 3.13 2.86
C ARG A 27 13.00 1.88 3.25
N ALA A 28 13.34 1.73 4.53
CA ALA A 28 14.08 0.55 5.00
C ALA A 28 13.27 -0.73 4.79
N VAL A 29 12.00 -0.75 5.22
CA VAL A 29 11.09 -1.89 5.02
C VAL A 29 10.88 -2.19 3.54
N ALA A 30 10.63 -1.17 2.71
CA ALA A 30 10.46 -1.36 1.26
C ALA A 30 11.72 -1.95 0.62
N THR A 31 12.90 -1.45 0.99
CA THR A 31 14.18 -1.94 0.46
C THR A 31 14.40 -3.40 0.86
N GLN A 32 14.14 -3.74 2.13
CA GLN A 32 14.27 -5.10 2.63
C GLN A 32 13.35 -6.06 1.88
N LEU A 33 12.03 -5.78 1.86
CA LEU A 33 11.05 -6.66 1.22
C LEU A 33 11.33 -6.85 -0.27
N ILE A 34 11.76 -5.80 -0.98
CA ILE A 34 12.07 -5.89 -2.40
C ILE A 34 13.37 -6.68 -2.61
N ALA A 35 14.42 -6.41 -1.83
CA ALA A 35 15.71 -7.08 -2.00
C ALA A 35 15.65 -8.58 -1.65
N GLU A 36 14.86 -8.96 -0.65
CA GLU A 36 14.67 -10.36 -0.26
C GLU A 36 13.94 -11.18 -1.35
N HIS A 37 13.19 -10.52 -2.23
CA HIS A 37 12.27 -11.19 -3.15
C HIS A 37 12.44 -10.85 -4.64
N SER A 38 13.26 -9.87 -5.01
CA SER A 38 13.38 -9.34 -6.38
C SER A 38 13.71 -10.38 -7.44
N ASP A 39 14.45 -11.41 -7.06
CA ASP A 39 14.98 -12.42 -7.99
C ASP A 39 14.08 -13.66 -8.11
N SER A 40 13.10 -13.81 -7.21
CA SER A 40 12.28 -15.03 -7.09
C SER A 40 10.79 -14.79 -7.27
N LEU A 41 10.31 -13.55 -7.18
CA LEU A 41 8.90 -13.20 -7.32
C LEU A 41 8.61 -12.38 -8.58
N PRO A 42 7.38 -12.43 -9.10
CA PRO A 42 6.97 -11.57 -10.21
C PRO A 42 7.18 -10.08 -9.89
N PRO A 43 7.56 -9.26 -10.89
CA PRO A 43 7.82 -7.85 -10.67
C PRO A 43 6.55 -7.11 -10.20
N LEU A 44 6.74 -6.13 -9.34
CA LEU A 44 5.67 -5.24 -8.93
C LEU A 44 5.34 -4.24 -10.04
N ARG A 45 4.06 -4.00 -10.26
CA ARG A 45 3.55 -2.95 -11.16
C ARG A 45 3.81 -1.56 -10.59
N ALA A 46 3.65 -1.41 -9.28
CA ALA A 46 3.91 -0.16 -8.58
C ALA A 46 4.27 -0.40 -7.12
N VAL A 47 5.11 0.49 -6.59
CA VAL A 47 5.39 0.62 -5.17
C VAL A 47 4.98 2.02 -4.76
N ARG A 48 4.08 2.15 -3.79
CA ARG A 48 3.62 3.46 -3.31
C ARG A 48 3.97 3.59 -1.84
N ILE A 49 4.52 4.74 -1.49
CA ILE A 49 4.98 5.05 -0.15
C ILE A 49 4.17 6.24 0.35
N GLU A 50 3.63 6.12 1.56
CA GLU A 50 3.02 7.21 2.30
C GLU A 50 3.76 7.35 3.64
N ALA A 51 4.36 8.52 3.86
CA ALA A 51 4.96 8.89 5.13
C ALA A 51 4.41 10.25 5.54
N SER A 52 3.59 10.26 6.58
CA SER A 52 3.02 11.46 7.19
C SER A 52 3.17 11.38 8.70
N THR A 53 2.85 12.45 9.42
CA THR A 53 2.86 12.45 10.89
C THR A 53 1.90 11.42 11.52
N ARG A 54 0.92 10.91 10.77
CA ARG A 54 -0.12 10.01 11.28
C ARG A 54 -0.09 8.62 10.67
N ARG A 55 0.64 8.42 9.56
CA ARG A 55 0.60 7.18 8.79
C ARG A 55 1.96 6.89 8.16
N VAL A 56 2.37 5.63 8.27
CA VAL A 56 3.53 5.06 7.58
C VAL A 56 3.02 3.84 6.84
N HIS A 57 2.98 3.93 5.52
CA HIS A 57 2.32 2.93 4.70
C HIS A 57 3.09 2.63 3.42
N LEU A 58 3.14 1.35 3.08
CA LEU A 58 3.75 0.82 1.87
C LEU A 58 2.71 0.01 1.11
N SER A 59 2.45 0.35 -0.15
CA SER A 59 1.62 -0.46 -1.04
C SER A 59 2.48 -1.11 -2.11
N LEU A 60 2.37 -2.44 -2.20
CA LEU A 60 2.99 -3.29 -3.20
C LEU A 60 1.91 -3.75 -4.17
N GLN A 61 1.88 -3.17 -5.37
CA GLN A 61 0.89 -3.48 -6.38
C GLN A 61 1.46 -4.46 -7.40
N THR A 62 0.82 -5.62 -7.58
CA THR A 62 1.17 -6.60 -8.62
C THR A 62 0.40 -6.36 -9.92
N PHE A 63 0.82 -7.03 -11.00
CA PHE A 63 0.11 -6.99 -12.28
C PHE A 63 -1.17 -7.82 -12.25
N THR A 64 -1.11 -9.00 -11.64
CA THR A 64 -2.24 -9.95 -11.61
C THR A 64 -2.54 -10.45 -10.20
N ALA A 65 -3.72 -11.03 -10.01
CA ALA A 65 -4.08 -11.73 -8.78
C ALA A 65 -3.21 -12.97 -8.52
N ALA A 66 -2.74 -13.65 -9.59
CA ALA A 66 -1.83 -14.78 -9.46
C ALA A 66 -0.45 -14.35 -8.92
N ASP A 67 0.06 -13.21 -9.37
CA ASP A 67 1.28 -12.62 -8.83
C ASP A 67 1.09 -12.24 -7.36
N ALA A 68 -0.05 -11.64 -7.01
CA ALA A 68 -0.37 -11.32 -5.62
C ALA A 68 -0.37 -12.59 -4.75
N GLN A 69 -0.90 -13.72 -5.23
CA GLN A 69 -0.88 -14.98 -4.50
C GLN A 69 0.53 -15.55 -4.28
N GLN A 70 1.46 -15.32 -5.21
CA GLN A 70 2.85 -15.72 -5.04
C GLN A 70 3.54 -14.87 -3.97
N TRP A 71 3.34 -13.55 -4.04
CA TRP A 71 3.80 -12.61 -3.03
C TRP A 71 3.23 -12.90 -1.64
N ALA A 72 1.92 -13.15 -1.54
CA ALA A 72 1.26 -13.44 -0.28
C ALA A 72 1.82 -14.71 0.39
N ARG A 73 2.09 -15.75 -0.41
CA ARG A 73 2.73 -16.98 0.07
C ARG A 73 4.15 -16.74 0.57
N ALA A 74 4.96 -15.97 -0.16
CA ALA A 74 6.32 -15.64 0.25
C ALA A 74 6.36 -14.83 1.55
N LEU A 75 5.39 -13.93 1.72
CA LEU A 75 5.25 -13.07 2.90
C LEU A 75 4.48 -13.72 4.06
N GLY A 76 3.93 -14.93 3.86
CA GLY A 76 3.15 -15.62 4.88
C GLY A 76 1.82 -14.93 5.24
N VAL A 77 1.22 -14.18 4.31
CA VAL A 77 -0.03 -13.44 4.51
C VAL A 77 -1.18 -14.04 3.71
N THR A 78 -2.41 -13.80 4.15
CA THR A 78 -3.62 -14.26 3.45
C THR A 78 -4.22 -13.12 2.65
N LEU A 79 -4.54 -13.38 1.39
CA LEU A 79 -5.28 -12.43 0.55
C LEU A 79 -6.77 -12.56 0.77
N GLU A 80 -7.44 -11.42 0.75
CA GLU A 80 -8.87 -11.27 0.71
C GLU A 80 -9.29 -10.67 -0.63
N THR A 81 -10.46 -11.09 -1.11
CA THR A 81 -11.12 -10.50 -2.28
C THR A 81 -12.38 -9.83 -1.76
N PRO A 82 -12.31 -8.55 -1.34
CA PRO A 82 -13.50 -7.83 -0.92
C PRO A 82 -14.52 -7.80 -2.05
N GLU A 83 -15.81 -7.84 -1.69
CA GLU A 83 -16.90 -7.72 -2.67
C GLU A 83 -16.72 -6.39 -3.42
N PRO A 84 -16.66 -6.40 -4.75
CA PRO A 84 -16.50 -5.18 -5.53
C PRO A 84 -17.73 -4.30 -5.36
N ASP A 85 -17.52 -2.99 -5.20
CA ASP A 85 -18.60 -2.02 -5.25
C ASP A 85 -19.01 -1.80 -6.72
N ARG A 86 -20.08 -2.48 -7.10
CA ARG A 86 -20.58 -2.53 -8.49
C ARG A 86 -21.40 -1.29 -8.87
N ASP A 87 -21.75 -0.45 -7.89
CA ASP A 87 -22.60 0.71 -8.11
C ASP A 87 -21.79 1.99 -8.41
N LEU A 88 -20.48 1.97 -8.18
CA LEU A 88 -19.60 3.14 -8.34
C LEU A 88 -19.32 3.52 -9.81
N TYR A 89 -19.42 2.58 -10.75
CA TYR A 89 -19.08 2.86 -12.15
C TYR A 89 -20.07 2.22 -13.13
N GLU A 90 -20.67 3.06 -13.96
CA GLU A 90 -21.66 2.66 -14.97
C GLU A 90 -21.12 1.63 -16.00
N HIS A 91 -19.80 1.53 -16.14
CA HIS A 91 -19.14 0.76 -17.22
C HIS A 91 -18.28 -0.42 -16.74
N GLY A 92 -18.21 -0.67 -15.44
CA GLY A 92 -17.39 -1.75 -14.90
C GLY A 92 -17.16 -1.64 -13.41
N TYR A 93 -16.24 -2.41 -12.87
CA TYR A 93 -15.77 -2.26 -11.49
C TYR A 93 -14.37 -2.84 -11.37
N PHE A 94 -13.64 -2.42 -10.33
CA PHE A 94 -12.37 -3.05 -9.99
C PHE A 94 -12.61 -4.22 -9.05
N VAL A 95 -12.09 -5.38 -9.41
CA VAL A 95 -11.91 -6.50 -8.47
C VAL A 95 -10.55 -6.33 -7.83
N HIS A 96 -10.57 -6.12 -6.52
CA HIS A 96 -9.37 -6.01 -5.71
C HIS A 96 -9.07 -7.35 -5.05
N THR A 97 -7.80 -7.73 -5.02
CA THR A 97 -7.31 -8.80 -4.15
C THR A 97 -6.22 -8.20 -3.28
N VAL A 98 -6.43 -8.18 -1.97
CA VAL A 98 -5.66 -7.38 -1.02
C VAL A 98 -5.23 -8.20 0.19
N ALA A 99 -4.06 -7.92 0.74
CA ALA A 99 -3.67 -8.32 2.07
C ALA A 99 -3.09 -7.10 2.78
N GLU A 100 -3.55 -6.83 4.00
CA GLU A 100 -3.03 -5.78 4.86
C GLU A 100 -2.34 -6.40 6.06
N PHE A 101 -1.13 -5.94 6.37
CA PHE A 101 -0.30 -6.45 7.47
C PHE A 101 0.69 -5.38 7.93
N VAL A 102 1.51 -5.69 8.93
CA VAL A 102 2.50 -4.74 9.49
C VAL A 102 3.88 -5.38 9.49
N VAL A 103 4.89 -4.64 9.03
CA VAL A 103 6.31 -4.99 9.10
C VAL A 103 7.05 -3.86 9.77
N ASP A 104 7.69 -4.12 10.91
CA ASP A 104 8.46 -3.13 11.68
C ASP A 104 7.74 -1.80 11.91
N GLY A 105 6.43 -1.87 12.20
CA GLY A 105 5.58 -0.69 12.43
C GLY A 105 5.10 0.05 11.17
N VAL A 106 5.47 -0.41 9.98
CA VAL A 106 4.97 0.07 8.70
C VAL A 106 3.75 -0.75 8.30
N GLY A 107 2.62 -0.09 8.04
CA GLY A 107 1.46 -0.77 7.45
C GLY A 107 1.76 -1.13 5.99
N VAL A 108 1.63 -2.39 5.62
CA VAL A 108 1.89 -2.88 4.26
C VAL A 108 0.59 -3.37 3.64
N MET A 109 0.30 -2.92 2.42
CA MET A 109 -0.79 -3.44 1.59
C MET A 109 -0.20 -4.11 0.35
N LEU A 110 -0.35 -5.42 0.25
CA LEU A 110 -0.14 -6.16 -1.00
C LEU A 110 -1.45 -6.17 -1.77
N CYS A 111 -1.46 -5.73 -3.03
CA CYS A 111 -2.68 -5.71 -3.81
C CYS A 111 -2.51 -6.04 -5.29
N SER A 112 -3.57 -6.58 -5.88
CA SER A 112 -3.83 -6.51 -7.32
C SER A 112 -5.19 -5.85 -7.54
N ALA A 113 -5.35 -5.19 -8.68
CA ALA A 113 -6.61 -4.57 -9.08
C ALA A 113 -6.83 -4.82 -10.58
N VAL A 114 -7.93 -5.48 -10.91
CA VAL A 114 -8.30 -5.80 -12.28
C VAL A 114 -9.62 -5.11 -12.59
N TRP A 115 -9.67 -4.35 -13.69
CA TRP A 115 -10.92 -3.79 -14.19
C TRP A 115 -11.73 -4.87 -14.89
N VAL A 116 -13.00 -4.98 -14.52
CA VAL A 116 -13.98 -5.84 -15.18
C VAL A 116 -15.04 -4.95 -15.80
N SER A 117 -15.24 -5.02 -17.11
CA SER A 117 -16.31 -4.24 -17.75
C SER A 117 -17.68 -4.84 -17.45
N THR A 118 -18.72 -4.01 -17.33
CA THR A 118 -20.10 -4.48 -17.14
C THR A 118 -20.57 -5.36 -18.29
N ARG A 119 -20.07 -5.14 -19.51
CA ARG A 119 -20.37 -5.97 -20.68
C ARG A 119 -19.81 -7.38 -20.59
N GLU A 120 -18.59 -7.55 -20.07
CA GLU A 120 -17.97 -8.86 -19.86
C GLU A 120 -18.61 -9.60 -18.68
N ALA A 121 -19.00 -8.88 -17.62
CA ALA A 121 -19.64 -9.47 -16.44
C ALA A 121 -21.03 -10.06 -16.72
N VAL A 122 -21.78 -9.53 -17.71
CA VAL A 122 -23.10 -10.04 -18.12
C VAL A 122 -22.98 -11.26 -19.04
N ALA A 123 -21.81 -11.47 -19.66
CA ALA A 123 -21.57 -12.54 -20.61
C ALA A 123 -20.95 -13.82 -19.99
N ALA A 124 -20.54 -13.76 -18.71
CA ALA A 124 -19.93 -14.85 -17.95
C ALA A 124 -20.97 -15.53 -17.03
#